data_AF-A0A848UAN7-F1
#
_entry.id   AF-A0A848UAN7-F1
#
_cell.length_a   1.000
_cell.length_b   1.000
_cell.length_c   1.000
_cell.angle_alpha   90.00
_cell.angle_beta   90.00
_cell.angle_gamma   90.00
#
_symmetry.space_group_name_H-M   'P 1'
#
loop_
_entity.id
_entity.type
_entity.pdbx_description
1 polymer ?
#
loop_
_entity_poly.entity_id
_entity_poly.type
_entity_poly.pdbx_seq_one_letter_code
_entity_poly.pdbx_strand_id
1 'polypeptide(L)'
;MPTLDRLDVRALRDVIVTYRDTVRNHAGGLNKLNVYPVPDGDTGTNMSRTLDAVVAEMESADPDDLGATCDAISHGSLMGARGNSGVILSQILRGLTSTLKEQAEGTGQRVADALTAASAGAYQAVLKPVEGTILTVVRESADAAKAASHG
;
A
#
# COMPACT_ATOMS: atom_id res chain seq x y z
N MET A 1 17.47 11.84 2.78
CA MET A 1 16.22 12.31 2.14
C MET A 1 15.80 13.57 2.86
N PRO A 2 15.42 14.64 2.15
CA PRO A 2 14.75 15.77 2.79
C PRO A 2 13.46 15.27 3.45
N THR A 3 13.18 15.74 4.66
CA THR A 3 11.89 15.51 5.32
C THR A 3 10.83 16.24 4.50
N LEU A 4 9.79 15.52 4.08
CA LEU A 4 8.64 16.15 3.43
C LEU A 4 7.76 16.77 4.52
N ASP A 5 7.50 18.07 4.42
CA ASP A 5 6.49 18.72 5.27
C ASP A 5 5.07 18.30 4.86
N ARG A 6 4.90 17.82 3.62
CA ARG A 6 3.61 17.46 2.99
C ARG A 6 3.76 16.32 1.99
N LEU A 7 2.74 15.45 1.93
CA LEU A 7 2.58 14.46 0.87
C LEU A 7 1.68 15.06 -0.22
N ASP A 8 2.27 15.51 -1.33
CA ASP A 8 1.56 15.97 -2.53
C ASP A 8 1.36 14.82 -3.55
N VAL A 9 0.64 15.11 -4.65
CA VAL A 9 0.34 14.11 -5.69
C VAL A 9 1.59 13.52 -6.32
N ARG A 10 2.63 14.34 -6.54
CA ARG A 10 3.89 13.88 -7.13
C ARG A 10 4.63 12.94 -6.18
N ALA A 11 4.74 13.32 -4.91
CA ALA A 11 5.35 12.51 -3.87
C ALA A 11 4.61 11.18 -3.69
N LEU A 12 3.27 11.18 -3.76
CA LEU A 12 2.48 9.95 -3.73
C LEU A 12 2.81 9.04 -4.92
N ARG A 13 2.84 9.58 -6.15
CA ARG A 13 3.19 8.80 -7.36
C ARG A 13 4.62 8.25 -7.26
N ASP A 14 5.57 9.06 -6.81
CA ASP A 14 6.97 8.65 -6.62
C ASP A 14 7.09 7.53 -5.56
N VAL A 15 6.34 7.60 -4.46
CA VAL A 15 6.29 6.54 -3.44
C VAL A 15 5.75 5.24 -4.03
N ILE A 16 4.68 5.29 -4.82
CA ILE A 16 4.10 4.10 -5.44
C ILE A 16 5.07 3.44 -6.44
N VAL A 17 5.74 4.22 -7.28
CA VAL A 17 6.77 3.71 -8.20
C VAL A 17 7.94 3.11 -7.45
N THR A 18 8.44 3.81 -6.43
CA THR A 18 9.54 3.34 -5.58
C THR A 18 9.18 2.04 -4.87
N TYR A 19 7.95 1.93 -4.37
CA TYR A 19 7.46 0.72 -3.71
C TYR A 19 7.37 -0.46 -4.69
N ARG A 20 6.83 -0.24 -5.89
CA ARG A 20 6.82 -1.23 -6.97
C ARG A 20 8.21 -1.74 -7.26
N ASP A 21 9.17 -0.85 -7.51
CA ASP A 21 10.54 -1.21 -7.86
C ASP A 21 11.23 -1.96 -6.71
N THR A 22 11.01 -1.52 -5.47
CA THR A 22 11.58 -2.16 -4.28
C THR A 22 11.04 -3.57 -4.09
N VAL A 23 9.72 -3.78 -4.21
CA VAL A 23 9.09 -5.11 -4.11
C VAL A 23 9.59 -6.00 -5.25
N ARG A 24 9.68 -5.50 -6.47
CA ARG A 24 10.20 -6.25 -7.62
C ARG A 24 11.63 -6.73 -7.37
N ASN A 25 12.50 -5.83 -6.91
CA ASN A 25 13.91 -6.15 -6.64
C ASN A 25 14.08 -7.18 -5.50
N HIS A 26 13.15 -7.20 -4.54
CA HIS A 26 13.16 -8.12 -3.41
C HIS A 26 12.19 -9.30 -3.55
N ALA A 27 11.53 -9.47 -4.69
CA ALA A 27 10.48 -10.47 -4.90
C ALA A 27 10.99 -11.89 -4.61
N GLY A 28 12.22 -12.21 -5.03
CA GLY A 28 12.85 -13.50 -4.74
C GLY A 28 13.11 -13.73 -3.24
N GLY A 29 13.40 -12.67 -2.47
CA GLY A 29 13.53 -12.74 -1.02
C GLY A 29 12.18 -12.96 -0.34
N LEU A 30 11.16 -12.19 -0.74
CA LEU A 30 9.79 -12.33 -0.25
C LEU A 30 9.22 -13.73 -0.53
N ASN A 31 9.48 -14.28 -1.71
CA ASN A 31 9.11 -15.66 -2.06
C ASN A 31 9.73 -16.69 -1.11
N LYS A 32 10.99 -16.49 -0.67
CA LYS A 32 11.68 -17.38 0.27
C LYS A 32 11.19 -17.23 1.71
N LEU A 33 10.73 -16.04 2.10
CA LEU A 33 10.15 -15.79 3.42
C LEU A 33 8.73 -16.34 3.55
N ASN A 34 8.05 -16.67 2.44
CA ASN A 34 6.71 -17.22 2.48
C ASN A 34 6.70 -18.61 3.16
N VAL A 35 6.42 -18.63 4.46
CA VAL A 35 6.35 -19.83 5.29
C VAL A 35 4.95 -20.10 5.85
N TYR A 36 3.96 -19.23 5.57
CA TYR A 36 2.61 -19.33 6.14
C TYR A 36 1.50 -18.99 5.15
N PRO A 37 0.38 -19.75 5.10
CA PRO A 37 0.18 -21.10 5.64
C PRO A 37 0.75 -22.19 4.73
N VAL A 38 1.02 -21.84 3.45
CA VAL A 38 1.59 -22.74 2.44
C VAL A 38 2.75 -22.02 1.76
N PRO A 39 3.96 -22.59 1.75
CA PRO A 39 5.13 -22.00 1.10
C PRO A 39 5.09 -22.28 -0.42
N ASP A 40 4.16 -21.64 -1.12
CA ASP A 40 4.03 -21.72 -2.58
C ASP A 40 5.13 -20.95 -3.34
N GLY A 41 5.94 -20.17 -2.61
CA GLY A 41 7.07 -19.43 -3.16
C GLY A 41 6.68 -18.32 -4.13
N ASP A 42 5.44 -17.80 -4.06
CA ASP A 42 4.93 -16.83 -5.04
C ASP A 42 4.61 -15.44 -4.47
N THR A 43 4.70 -15.25 -3.15
CA THR A 43 4.25 -14.03 -2.44
C THR A 43 4.79 -12.74 -3.05
N GLY A 44 6.11 -12.65 -3.24
CA GLY A 44 6.77 -11.48 -3.84
C GLY A 44 6.44 -11.30 -5.31
N THR A 45 6.27 -12.40 -6.05
CA THR A 45 5.85 -12.36 -7.46
C THR A 45 4.42 -11.81 -7.60
N ASN A 46 3.51 -12.27 -6.74
CA ASN A 46 2.13 -11.82 -6.67
C ASN A 46 2.02 -10.34 -6.28
N MET A 47 2.79 -9.91 -5.28
CA MET A 47 2.86 -8.49 -4.90
C MET A 47 3.44 -7.62 -6.02
N SER A 48 4.54 -8.04 -6.66
CA SER A 48 5.13 -7.29 -7.77
C SER A 48 4.16 -7.12 -8.94
N ARG A 49 3.47 -8.19 -9.35
CA ARG A 49 2.49 -8.13 -10.44
C ARG A 49 1.29 -7.24 -10.11
N THR A 50 0.86 -7.24 -8.85
CA THR A 50 -0.20 -6.35 -8.38
C THR A 50 0.25 -4.89 -8.48
N LEU A 51 1.49 -4.58 -8.06
CA LEU A 51 2.04 -3.22 -8.15
C LEU A 51 2.34 -2.79 -9.59
N ASP A 52 2.65 -3.72 -10.50
CA ASP A 52 2.77 -3.41 -11.92
C ASP A 52 1.44 -2.91 -12.50
N ALA A 53 0.32 -3.53 -12.14
CA ALA A 53 -1.01 -3.07 -12.54
C ALA A 53 -1.37 -1.72 -11.91
N VAL A 54 -1.01 -1.49 -10.65
CA VAL A 54 -1.19 -0.18 -9.98
C VAL A 54 -0.46 0.92 -10.72
N VAL A 55 0.82 0.72 -11.05
CA VAL A 55 1.62 1.74 -11.74
C VAL A 55 1.07 1.99 -13.15
N ALA A 56 0.72 0.93 -13.90
CA ALA A 56 0.14 1.08 -15.23
C ALA A 56 -1.18 1.87 -15.22
N GLU A 57 -2.06 1.60 -14.25
CA GLU A 57 -3.31 2.34 -14.10
C GLU A 57 -3.04 3.81 -13.72
N MET A 58 -2.15 4.04 -12.75
CA MET A 58 -1.76 5.37 -12.30
C MET A 58 -1.14 6.22 -13.42
N GLU A 59 -0.32 5.63 -14.30
CA GLU A 59 0.27 6.29 -15.47
C GLU A 59 -0.77 6.80 -16.47
N SER A 60 -1.97 6.20 -16.49
CA SER A 60 -3.08 6.67 -17.33
C SER A 60 -3.92 7.79 -16.72
N ALA A 61 -3.80 8.03 -15.41
CA ALA A 61 -4.50 9.09 -14.70
C ALA A 61 -3.76 10.42 -14.79
N ASP A 62 -4.51 11.52 -14.69
CA ASP A 62 -3.97 12.88 -14.64
C ASP A 62 -2.90 12.99 -13.53
N PRO A 63 -1.64 13.33 -13.88
CA PRO A 63 -0.54 13.39 -12.93
C PRO A 63 -0.66 14.51 -11.89
N ASP A 64 -1.49 15.52 -12.15
CA ASP A 64 -1.68 16.68 -11.27
C ASP A 64 -2.96 16.57 -10.41
N ASP A 65 -3.81 15.55 -10.65
CA ASP A 65 -5.03 15.30 -9.89
C ASP A 65 -4.81 14.19 -8.85
N LEU A 66 -4.83 14.59 -7.56
CA LEU A 66 -4.72 13.67 -6.42
C LEU A 66 -5.87 12.66 -6.37
N GLY A 67 -7.09 13.10 -6.66
CA GLY A 67 -8.27 12.24 -6.64
C GLY A 67 -8.20 11.18 -7.74
N ALA A 68 -7.85 11.59 -8.96
CA ALA A 68 -7.65 10.66 -10.08
C ALA A 68 -6.50 9.68 -9.79
N THR A 69 -5.38 10.17 -9.22
CA THR A 69 -4.25 9.32 -8.82
C THR A 69 -4.66 8.29 -7.74
N CYS A 70 -5.39 8.71 -6.70
CA CYS A 70 -5.89 7.82 -5.65
C CYS A 70 -6.87 6.77 -6.20
N ASP A 71 -7.79 7.18 -7.09
CA ASP A 71 -8.74 6.26 -7.72
C ASP A 71 -8.03 5.23 -8.60
N ALA A 72 -7.04 5.66 -9.38
CA ALA A 72 -6.22 4.77 -10.21
C ALA A 72 -5.42 3.77 -9.37
N ILE A 73 -4.81 4.19 -8.26
CA ILE A 73 -4.11 3.28 -7.36
C ILE A 73 -5.08 2.24 -6.77
N SER A 74 -6.25 2.69 -6.30
CA SER A 74 -7.27 1.82 -5.71
C SER A 74 -7.84 0.83 -6.73
N HIS A 75 -8.13 1.30 -7.94
CA HIS A 75 -8.67 0.50 -9.04
C HIS A 75 -7.63 -0.50 -9.56
N GLY A 76 -6.43 -0.03 -9.92
CA GLY A 76 -5.34 -0.86 -10.43
C GLY A 76 -4.92 -1.95 -9.42
N SER A 77 -4.93 -1.63 -8.12
CA SER A 77 -4.60 -2.63 -7.09
C SER A 77 -5.65 -3.74 -6.98
N LEU A 78 -6.94 -3.41 -7.11
CA LEU A 78 -8.03 -4.37 -7.04
C LEU A 78 -8.08 -5.25 -8.29
N MET A 79 -8.05 -4.64 -9.47
CA MET A 79 -8.13 -5.36 -10.74
C MET A 79 -6.85 -6.16 -11.03
N GLY A 80 -5.72 -5.68 -10.53
CA GLY A 80 -4.41 -6.31 -10.68
C GLY A 80 -4.07 -7.35 -9.62
N ALA A 81 -4.87 -7.50 -8.55
CA ALA A 81 -4.56 -8.36 -7.42
C ALA A 81 -4.28 -9.81 -7.85
N ARG A 82 -3.13 -10.34 -7.44
CA ARG A 82 -2.74 -11.75 -7.68
C ARG A 82 -2.56 -12.50 -6.37
N GLY A 83 -3.22 -13.64 -6.24
CA GLY A 83 -3.14 -14.47 -5.03
C GLY A 83 -3.57 -13.74 -3.76
N ASN A 84 -3.32 -14.36 -2.61
CA ASN A 84 -3.72 -13.77 -1.32
C ASN A 84 -2.91 -12.51 -0.98
N SER A 85 -1.60 -12.50 -1.26
CA SER A 85 -0.75 -11.34 -0.99
C SER A 85 -1.14 -10.12 -1.81
N GLY A 86 -1.53 -10.31 -3.08
CA GLY A 86 -2.06 -9.23 -3.92
C GLY A 86 -3.41 -8.72 -3.44
N VAL A 87 -4.31 -9.60 -2.98
CA VAL A 87 -5.61 -9.18 -2.41
C VAL A 87 -5.40 -8.37 -1.14
N ILE A 88 -4.57 -8.82 -0.20
CA ILE A 88 -4.27 -8.05 1.03
C ILE A 88 -3.64 -6.70 0.67
N LEU A 89 -2.68 -6.69 -0.24
CA LEU A 89 -2.04 -5.46 -0.72
C LEU A 89 -3.05 -4.49 -1.34
N SER A 90 -4.02 -4.99 -2.11
CA SER A 90 -5.08 -4.16 -2.69
C SER A 90 -5.93 -3.48 -1.62
N GLN A 91 -6.19 -4.15 -0.50
CA GLN A 91 -6.98 -3.56 0.59
C GLN A 91 -6.18 -2.54 1.38
N ILE A 92 -4.87 -2.76 1.56
CA ILE A 92 -3.95 -1.77 2.13
C ILE A 92 -3.96 -0.50 1.27
N LEU A 93 -3.73 -0.62 -0.04
CA LEU A 93 -3.68 0.52 -0.96
C LEU A 93 -5.03 1.24 -1.06
N ARG A 94 -6.15 0.49 -1.05
CA ARG A 94 -7.49 1.06 -0.99
C ARG A 94 -7.71 1.89 0.27
N GLY A 95 -7.36 1.36 1.45
CA GLY A 95 -7.52 2.08 2.71
C GLY A 95 -6.67 3.36 2.76
N LEU A 96 -5.42 3.29 2.26
CA LEU A 96 -4.57 4.47 2.12
C LEU A 96 -5.22 5.54 1.24
N THR A 97 -5.59 5.17 0.02
CA THR A 97 -6.05 6.10 -1.01
C THR A 97 -7.44 6.66 -0.73
N SER A 98 -8.35 5.88 -0.11
CA SER A 98 -9.66 6.39 0.30
C SER A 98 -9.53 7.53 1.29
N THR A 99 -8.54 7.48 2.18
CA THR A 99 -8.29 8.54 3.15
C THR A 99 -7.50 9.68 2.51
N LEU A 100 -6.45 9.42 1.74
CA LEU A 100 -5.66 10.50 1.12
C LEU A 100 -6.47 11.33 0.12
N LYS A 101 -7.46 10.75 -0.56
CA LYS A 101 -8.29 11.43 -1.57
C LYS A 101 -9.16 12.58 -1.02
N GLU A 102 -9.61 12.51 0.23
CA GLU A 102 -10.64 13.44 0.72
C GLU A 102 -10.12 14.86 1.06
N GLN A 103 -8.82 15.13 0.92
CA GLN A 103 -8.21 16.43 1.24
C GLN A 103 -7.06 16.76 0.28
N ALA A 104 -6.83 18.06 0.02
CA ALA A 104 -5.85 18.52 -0.97
C ALA A 104 -4.37 18.24 -0.59
N GLU A 105 -4.05 18.03 0.70
CA GLU A 105 -2.67 17.88 1.16
C GLU A 105 -2.55 16.88 2.33
N GLY A 106 -1.62 15.92 2.22
CA GLY A 106 -1.37 14.90 3.24
C GLY A 106 -0.49 15.43 4.38
N THR A 107 -1.10 15.87 5.48
CA THR A 107 -0.39 16.17 6.74
C THR A 107 0.03 14.88 7.45
N GLY A 108 0.95 14.97 8.43
CA GLY A 108 1.34 13.81 9.25
C GLY A 108 0.15 13.10 9.89
N GLN A 109 -0.84 13.84 10.40
CA GLN A 109 -2.08 13.29 10.92
C GLN A 109 -2.86 12.52 9.85
N ARG A 110 -2.94 13.06 8.63
CA ARG A 110 -3.67 12.38 7.54
C ARG A 110 -2.98 11.10 7.09
N VAL A 111 -1.65 11.06 7.10
CA VAL A 111 -0.89 9.84 6.83
C VAL A 111 -1.16 8.80 7.91
N ALA A 112 -1.22 9.20 9.18
CA ALA A 112 -1.58 8.31 10.29
C ALA A 112 -3.00 7.73 10.15
N ASP A 113 -3.97 8.57 9.77
CA ASP A 113 -5.34 8.14 9.51
C ASP A 113 -5.40 7.16 8.32
N ALA A 114 -4.66 7.45 7.25
CA ALA A 114 -4.59 6.60 6.06
C ALA A 114 -3.99 5.23 6.36
N LEU A 115 -2.90 5.17 7.14
CA LEU A 115 -2.30 3.90 7.58
C LEU A 115 -3.26 3.12 8.49
N THR A 116 -4.06 3.81 9.30
CA THR A 116 -5.09 3.18 10.12
C THR A 116 -6.17 2.53 9.27
N ALA A 117 -6.66 3.23 8.25
CA ALA A 117 -7.62 2.69 7.29
C ALA A 117 -7.03 1.51 6.51
N ALA A 118 -5.76 1.61 6.11
CA ALA A 118 -5.02 0.54 5.44
C ALA A 118 -4.92 -0.73 6.30
N SER A 119 -4.58 -0.57 7.58
CA SER A 119 -4.54 -1.68 8.55
C SER A 119 -5.91 -2.33 8.69
N ALA A 120 -6.97 -1.54 8.90
CA ALA A 120 -8.33 -2.07 9.01
C ALA A 120 -8.74 -2.87 7.76
N GLY A 121 -8.48 -2.33 6.56
CA GLY A 121 -8.76 -3.03 5.30
C GLY A 121 -7.99 -4.33 5.14
N ALA A 122 -6.71 -4.35 5.53
CA ALA A 122 -5.87 -5.55 5.47
C ALA A 122 -6.40 -6.67 6.36
N TYR A 123 -6.79 -6.37 7.60
CA TYR A 123 -7.36 -7.37 8.52
C TYR A 123 -8.72 -7.88 8.04
N GLN A 124 -9.56 -7.01 7.46
CA GLN A 124 -10.85 -7.40 6.89
C GLN A 124 -10.71 -8.30 5.65
N ALA A 125 -9.58 -8.22 4.92
CA ALA A 125 -9.30 -9.05 3.76
C ALA A 125 -9.04 -10.52 4.09
N VAL A 126 -8.78 -10.85 5.36
CA VAL A 126 -8.32 -12.18 5.79
C VAL A 126 -9.33 -12.79 6.76
N LEU A 127 -9.86 -13.96 6.41
CA LEU A 127 -10.87 -14.67 7.23
C LEU A 127 -10.35 -15.03 8.64
N LYS A 128 -9.06 -15.37 8.76
CA LYS A 128 -8.38 -15.68 10.02
C LYS A 128 -7.05 -14.90 10.10
N PRO A 129 -7.07 -13.64 10.56
CA PRO A 129 -5.86 -12.81 10.68
C PRO A 129 -4.83 -13.43 11.64
N VAL A 130 -3.55 -13.35 11.28
CA VAL A 130 -2.44 -13.87 12.09
C VAL A 130 -1.33 -12.83 12.18
N GLU A 131 -0.88 -12.57 13.41
CA GLU A 131 0.27 -11.72 13.69
C GLU A 131 1.59 -12.42 13.31
N GLY A 132 2.64 -11.65 13.03
CA GLY A 132 3.87 -12.13 12.39
C GLY A 132 3.78 -12.13 10.85
N THR A 133 2.80 -11.44 10.28
CA THR A 133 2.60 -11.30 8.83
C THR A 133 2.61 -9.83 8.41
N ILE A 134 2.34 -9.54 7.13
CA ILE A 134 2.16 -8.17 6.64
C ILE A 134 1.10 -7.38 7.43
N LEU A 135 0.12 -8.07 8.04
CA LEU A 135 -0.90 -7.48 8.90
C LEU A 135 -0.27 -6.77 10.11
N THR A 136 0.70 -7.41 10.75
CA THR A 136 1.45 -6.83 11.87
C THR A 136 2.21 -5.58 11.41
N VAL A 137 2.87 -5.65 10.25
CA VAL A 137 3.67 -4.53 9.73
C VAL A 137 2.78 -3.31 9.48
N VAL A 138 1.62 -3.47 8.83
CA VAL A 138 0.72 -2.33 8.57
C VAL A 138 0.07 -1.79 9.84
N ARG A 139 -0.26 -2.66 10.82
CA ARG A 139 -0.78 -2.23 12.12
C ARG A 139 0.25 -1.41 12.91
N GLU A 140 1.44 -1.96 13.11
CA GLU A 140 2.52 -1.28 13.84
C GLU A 140 2.91 0.04 13.16
N SER A 141 2.91 0.08 11.82
CA SER A 141 3.13 1.31 11.07
C SER A 141 2.05 2.36 11.35
N ALA A 142 0.78 1.95 11.41
CA ALA A 142 -0.33 2.84 11.74
C ALA A 142 -0.25 3.37 13.17
N ASP A 143 0.08 2.52 14.14
CA ASP A 143 0.20 2.90 15.54
C ASP A 143 1.38 3.85 15.77
N ALA A 144 2.53 3.59 15.14
CA ALA A 144 3.68 4.47 15.18
C ALA A 144 3.39 5.83 14.52
N ALA A 145 2.71 5.84 13.36
CA ALA A 145 2.34 7.08 12.68
C ALA A 145 1.36 7.92 13.51
N LYS A 146 0.38 7.30 14.18
CA LYS A 146 -0.49 7.98 15.14
C LYS A 146 0.30 8.58 16.28
N ALA A 147 1.22 7.84 16.90
CA ALA A 147 2.03 8.38 17.99
C ALA A 147 2.85 9.60 17.53
N ALA A 148 3.41 9.55 16.32
CA ALA A 148 4.18 10.65 15.74
C ALA A 148 3.34 11.86 15.33
N SER A 149 2.06 11.68 14.97
CA SER A 149 1.19 12.78 14.56
C SER A 149 0.63 13.60 15.71
N HIS A 150 0.72 13.09 16.94
CA HIS A 150 0.27 13.75 18.17
C HIS A 150 1.41 14.44 18.94
N GLY A 151 2.65 14.40 18.41
CA GLY A 151 3.83 15.08 18.96
C GLY A 151 4.23 16.29 18.14
#